data_AF-A0A7V3GV20-F1
#
_entry.id   AF-A0A7V3GV20-F1
#
_cell.length_a   1.000
_cell.length_b   1.000
_cell.length_c   1.000
_cell.angle_alpha   90.00
_cell.angle_beta   90.00
_cell.angle_gamma   90.00
#
_symmetry.space_group_name_H-M   'P 1'
#
loop_
_entity.id
_entity.type
_entity.pdbx_description
1 polymer ?
#
loop_
_entity_poly.entity_id
_entity_poly.type
_entity_poly.pdbx_seq_one_letter_code
_entity_poly.pdbx_strand_id
1 'polypeptide(L)'
;MFWVSSVPWIEDPTAGSDRWGGYATEREELANFIRDNQVYNLIILSADAHMLALDDGGNSDFAAGGGAAVPVMHAAALNRGGSVKGGPYSHGAYPNPSSLDGQYAVVEVTDTGGTVCVSYTGKRLPDGASAPTAILTWSACTQPVALAPTIALNAADVTLSWADDPANCRYQVFRSQTPHFDPAGLTPAAEVQSPTDPPEATFAGDAGDPATNHYYQVRALDCLNLQTADGPQQGEFDFALTPGSP
;
A
#
# COMPACT_ATOMS: atom_id res chain seq x y z
N MET A 1 7.72 -5.34 -2.27
CA MET A 1 8.21 -6.67 -1.87
C MET A 1 7.67 -7.72 -2.84
N PHE A 2 8.51 -8.70 -3.22
CA PHE A 2 8.07 -9.88 -3.97
C PHE A 2 8.19 -11.12 -3.09
N TRP A 3 7.07 -11.81 -2.87
CA TRP A 3 7.05 -13.13 -2.25
C TRP A 3 7.00 -14.18 -3.34
N VAL A 4 8.03 -15.03 -3.41
CA VAL A 4 8.08 -16.12 -4.38
C VAL A 4 7.42 -17.38 -3.80
N SER A 5 6.43 -17.91 -4.51
CA SER A 5 5.78 -19.18 -4.20
C SER A 5 6.03 -20.18 -5.32
N SER A 6 6.40 -21.41 -4.99
CA SER A 6 6.62 -22.45 -6.01
C SER A 6 5.31 -22.92 -6.65
N VAL A 7 4.15 -22.70 -6.00
CA VAL A 7 2.82 -23.17 -6.42
C VAL A 7 1.80 -22.01 -6.40
N PRO A 8 0.68 -22.10 -7.14
CA PRO A 8 -0.34 -21.04 -7.17
C PRO A 8 -0.90 -20.70 -5.79
N TRP A 9 -0.88 -19.42 -5.41
CA TRP A 9 -1.53 -18.90 -4.20
C TRP A 9 -3.05 -19.01 -4.25
N ILE A 10 -3.64 -18.70 -5.42
CA ILE A 10 -5.09 -18.69 -5.64
C ILE A 10 -5.53 -20.11 -5.99
N GLU A 11 -6.26 -20.76 -5.08
CA GLU A 11 -6.75 -22.12 -5.26
C GLU A 11 -7.90 -22.40 -4.28
N ASP A 12 -8.87 -23.22 -4.68
CA ASP A 12 -9.93 -23.65 -3.77
C ASP A 12 -9.41 -24.66 -2.72
N PRO A 13 -9.94 -24.62 -1.48
CA PRO A 13 -9.63 -25.63 -0.47
C PRO A 13 -9.88 -27.05 -1.00
N THR A 14 -8.82 -27.85 -1.07
CA THR A 14 -8.81 -29.20 -1.65
C THR A 14 -7.99 -30.13 -0.77
N ALA A 15 -8.69 -30.97 0.02
CA ALA A 15 -8.05 -31.90 0.93
C ALA A 15 -7.08 -32.85 0.22
N GLY A 16 -5.85 -32.96 0.75
CA GLY A 16 -4.80 -33.81 0.18
C GLY A 16 -4.06 -33.21 -1.02
N SER A 17 -4.37 -31.97 -1.44
CA SER A 17 -3.53 -31.24 -2.38
C SER A 17 -2.16 -30.95 -1.76
N ASP A 18 -1.10 -31.01 -2.57
CA ASP A 18 0.26 -30.64 -2.19
C ASP A 18 0.56 -29.14 -2.42
N ARG A 19 -0.48 -28.35 -2.68
CA ARG A 19 -0.44 -26.90 -2.94
C ARG A 19 -1.30 -26.15 -1.93
N TRP A 20 -1.40 -24.83 -2.08
CA TRP A 20 -2.15 -23.97 -1.16
C TRP A 20 -3.61 -24.37 -0.94
N GLY A 21 -4.27 -25.01 -1.90
CA GLY A 21 -5.59 -25.61 -1.67
C GLY A 21 -5.61 -26.64 -0.55
N GLY A 22 -4.53 -27.39 -0.34
CA GLY A 22 -4.39 -28.37 0.75
C GLY A 22 -4.06 -27.77 2.12
N TYR A 23 -3.64 -26.50 2.14
CA TYR A 23 -3.18 -25.77 3.33
C TYR A 23 -4.01 -24.50 3.53
N ALA A 24 -5.34 -24.62 3.37
CA ALA A 24 -6.24 -23.48 3.41
C ALA A 24 -6.20 -22.76 4.78
N THR A 25 -6.03 -23.50 5.88
CA THR A 25 -5.89 -22.93 7.24
C THR A 25 -4.62 -22.08 7.34
N GLU A 26 -3.47 -22.62 6.97
CA GLU A 26 -2.19 -21.90 7.01
C GLU A 26 -2.19 -20.72 6.03
N ARG A 27 -2.88 -20.86 4.89
CA ARG A 27 -3.06 -19.77 3.93
C ARG A 27 -3.84 -18.62 4.55
N GLU A 28 -4.93 -18.90 5.25
CA GLU A 28 -5.72 -17.90 5.97
C GLU A 28 -4.89 -17.26 7.10
N GLU A 29 -4.08 -18.03 7.84
CA GLU A 29 -3.17 -17.50 8.86
C GLU A 29 -2.15 -16.50 8.27
N LEU A 30 -1.55 -16.83 7.13
CA LEU A 30 -0.63 -15.93 6.44
C LEU A 30 -1.33 -14.68 5.88
N ALA A 31 -2.53 -14.83 5.34
CA ALA A 31 -3.32 -13.71 4.84
C ALA A 31 -3.76 -12.77 5.99
N ASN A 32 -4.22 -13.35 7.10
CA ASN A 32 -4.49 -12.60 8.33
C ASN A 32 -3.24 -11.88 8.82
N PHE A 33 -2.07 -12.53 8.80
CA PHE A 33 -0.82 -11.87 9.17
C PHE A 33 -0.51 -10.68 8.26
N ILE A 34 -0.67 -10.82 6.94
CA ILE A 34 -0.46 -9.72 5.98
C ILE A 34 -1.38 -8.54 6.30
N ARG A 35 -2.67 -8.78 6.58
CA ARG A 35 -3.62 -7.73 6.96
C ARG A 35 -3.27 -7.11 8.31
N ASP A 36 -3.14 -7.93 9.34
CA ASP A 36 -3.01 -7.50 10.74
C ASP A 36 -1.68 -6.79 11.00
N ASN A 37 -0.65 -7.11 10.23
CA ASN A 37 0.66 -6.45 10.25
C ASN A 37 0.84 -5.47 9.10
N GLN A 38 -0.22 -5.20 8.33
CA GLN A 38 -0.24 -4.13 7.36
C GLN A 38 0.91 -4.23 6.35
N VAL A 39 1.10 -5.41 5.80
CA VAL A 39 2.17 -5.69 4.84
C VAL A 39 1.73 -5.21 3.46
N TYR A 40 2.05 -3.96 3.14
CA TYR A 40 1.73 -3.34 1.85
C TYR A 40 2.81 -3.55 0.79
N ASN A 41 2.50 -3.12 -0.42
CA ASN A 41 3.40 -3.17 -1.57
C ASN A 41 3.94 -4.59 -1.82
N LEU A 42 3.09 -5.61 -1.63
CA LEU A 42 3.41 -7.03 -1.82
C LEU A 42 2.85 -7.54 -3.14
N ILE A 43 3.64 -8.34 -3.85
CA ILE A 43 3.23 -9.12 -5.02
C ILE A 43 3.69 -10.56 -4.81
N ILE A 44 2.82 -11.53 -5.11
CA ILE A 44 3.18 -12.95 -5.08
C ILE A 44 3.57 -13.40 -6.50
N LEU A 45 4.79 -13.92 -6.64
CA LEU A 45 5.28 -14.54 -7.86
C LEU A 45 5.18 -16.06 -7.74
N SER A 46 4.28 -16.65 -8.50
CA SER A 46 4.03 -18.09 -8.52
C SER A 46 4.66 -18.78 -9.74
N ALA A 47 4.94 -20.07 -9.65
CA ALA A 47 5.52 -20.87 -10.74
C ALA A 47 4.74 -22.20 -10.91
N ASP A 48 5.43 -23.28 -11.35
CA ASP A 48 4.97 -24.69 -11.48
C ASP A 48 3.82 -24.96 -12.48
N ALA A 49 2.92 -24.02 -12.71
CA ALA A 49 1.88 -24.14 -13.72
C ALA A 49 2.42 -24.08 -15.16
N HIS A 50 3.65 -23.57 -15.34
CA HIS A 50 4.24 -23.33 -16.66
C HIS A 50 3.31 -22.47 -17.54
N MET A 51 2.70 -21.45 -16.94
CA MET A 51 1.77 -20.54 -17.59
C MET A 51 2.11 -19.11 -17.20
N LEU A 52 1.77 -18.16 -18.06
CA LEU A 52 1.61 -16.77 -17.65
C LEU A 52 0.20 -16.61 -17.13
N ALA A 53 0.02 -16.01 -15.97
CA ALA A 53 -1.28 -15.69 -15.42
C ALA A 53 -1.13 -14.48 -14.50
N LEU A 54 -2.19 -13.69 -14.37
CA LEU A 54 -2.18 -12.53 -13.49
C LEU A 54 -3.55 -12.33 -12.85
N ASP A 55 -3.53 -12.19 -11.54
CA ASP A 55 -4.60 -11.64 -10.75
C ASP A 55 -4.13 -10.33 -10.13
N ASP A 56 -4.95 -9.29 -10.23
CA ASP A 56 -4.69 -7.95 -9.70
C ASP A 56 -5.01 -7.81 -8.20
N GLY A 57 -5.38 -8.91 -7.54
CA GLY A 57 -5.77 -8.94 -6.13
C GLY A 57 -7.25 -9.25 -5.92
N GLY A 58 -8.06 -9.22 -6.99
CA GLY A 58 -9.51 -9.45 -6.89
C GLY A 58 -9.90 -10.86 -6.43
N ASN A 59 -9.02 -11.85 -6.53
CA ASN A 59 -9.31 -13.25 -6.18
C ASN A 59 -8.32 -13.85 -5.17
N SER A 60 -7.41 -13.06 -4.60
CA SER A 60 -6.30 -13.56 -3.77
C SER A 60 -6.42 -13.28 -2.27
N ASP A 61 -7.48 -12.58 -1.86
CA ASP A 61 -7.72 -12.25 -0.46
C ASP A 61 -8.30 -13.46 0.29
N PHE A 62 -7.43 -14.13 1.04
CA PHE A 62 -7.80 -15.27 1.88
C PHE A 62 -7.82 -14.91 3.38
N ALA A 63 -7.75 -13.62 3.74
CA ALA A 63 -7.86 -13.23 5.13
C ALA A 63 -9.32 -13.39 5.61
N ALA A 64 -9.51 -13.78 6.86
CA ALA A 64 -10.83 -13.92 7.45
C ALA A 64 -11.52 -12.55 7.52
N GLY A 65 -12.56 -12.31 6.71
CA GLY A 65 -13.21 -11.00 6.59
C GLY A 65 -12.55 -10.05 5.59
N GLY A 66 -11.57 -10.53 4.81
CA GLY A 66 -10.82 -9.76 3.83
C GLY A 66 -9.77 -8.83 4.43
N GLY A 67 -9.18 -7.99 3.59
CA GLY A 67 -8.14 -7.01 3.94
C GLY A 67 -6.72 -7.42 3.55
N ALA A 68 -6.54 -8.52 2.81
CA ALA A 68 -5.25 -9.00 2.32
C ALA A 68 -5.25 -9.33 0.82
N ALA A 69 -5.94 -8.53 0.02
CA ALA A 69 -5.87 -8.62 -1.44
C ALA A 69 -4.44 -8.32 -1.92
N VAL A 70 -3.83 -9.29 -2.62
CA VAL A 70 -2.43 -9.21 -3.08
C VAL A 70 -2.34 -9.60 -4.55
N PRO A 71 -1.77 -8.78 -5.45
CA PRO A 71 -1.57 -9.20 -6.82
C PRO A 71 -0.74 -10.49 -6.92
N VAL A 72 -1.20 -11.43 -7.73
CA VAL A 72 -0.54 -12.73 -7.96
C VAL A 72 -0.19 -12.85 -9.43
N MET A 73 1.09 -13.11 -9.71
CA MET A 73 1.59 -13.26 -11.07
C MET A 73 2.25 -14.63 -11.22
N HIS A 74 2.03 -15.30 -12.35
CA HIS A 74 2.74 -16.52 -12.67
C HIS A 74 3.89 -16.27 -13.64
N ALA A 75 5.04 -16.84 -13.34
CA ALA A 75 6.12 -17.04 -14.30
C ALA A 75 5.88 -18.36 -15.04
N ALA A 76 6.03 -18.31 -16.36
CA ALA A 76 5.91 -19.50 -17.20
C ALA A 76 7.23 -20.26 -17.34
N ALA A 77 7.17 -21.43 -17.97
CA ALA A 77 8.37 -22.22 -18.24
C ALA A 77 9.07 -21.78 -19.52
N LEU A 78 10.40 -21.82 -19.49
CA LEU A 78 11.23 -21.55 -20.67
C LEU A 78 11.09 -22.63 -21.76
N ASN A 79 10.84 -23.90 -21.41
CA ASN A 79 10.82 -25.02 -22.37
C ASN A 79 9.98 -26.23 -21.90
N ARG A 80 8.84 -25.99 -21.24
CA ARG A 80 7.91 -27.06 -20.83
C ARG A 80 6.47 -26.71 -21.19
N GLY A 81 5.69 -27.73 -21.53
CA GLY A 81 4.26 -27.60 -21.73
C GLY A 81 3.56 -27.08 -20.47
N GLY A 82 2.56 -26.23 -20.70
CA GLY A 82 1.77 -25.54 -19.72
C GLY A 82 0.60 -26.34 -19.18
N SER A 83 0.16 -25.95 -18.00
CA SER A 83 -1.11 -26.36 -17.41
C SER A 83 -1.76 -25.16 -16.74
N VAL A 84 -3.08 -25.14 -16.68
CA VAL A 84 -3.79 -24.16 -15.84
C VAL A 84 -3.88 -24.77 -14.44
N LYS A 85 -3.33 -24.09 -13.45
CA LYS A 85 -3.41 -24.47 -12.03
C LYS A 85 -3.87 -23.26 -11.23
N GLY A 86 -4.73 -23.45 -10.24
CA GLY A 86 -5.26 -22.36 -9.44
C GLY A 86 -6.16 -21.40 -10.22
N GLY A 87 -6.34 -20.21 -9.66
CA GLY A 87 -7.22 -19.16 -10.14
C GLY A 87 -8.58 -19.13 -9.41
N PRO A 88 -9.52 -18.29 -9.86
CA PRO A 88 -9.49 -17.52 -11.11
C PRO A 88 -8.42 -16.42 -11.14
N TYR A 89 -8.02 -16.02 -12.35
CA TYR A 89 -7.06 -14.94 -12.61
C TYR A 89 -7.75 -13.83 -13.38
N SER A 90 -7.83 -12.63 -12.82
CA SER A 90 -8.58 -11.50 -13.40
C SER A 90 -8.12 -11.10 -14.81
N HIS A 91 -6.86 -11.37 -15.16
CA HIS A 91 -6.29 -11.06 -16.48
C HIS A 91 -6.03 -12.32 -17.34
N GLY A 92 -6.60 -13.46 -16.92
CA GLY A 92 -6.52 -14.72 -17.64
C GLY A 92 -5.29 -15.56 -17.33
N ALA A 93 -5.33 -16.79 -17.84
CA ALA A 93 -4.26 -17.77 -17.73
C ALA A 93 -3.87 -18.28 -19.12
N TYR A 94 -2.57 -18.29 -19.40
CA TYR A 94 -1.97 -18.56 -20.69
C TYR A 94 -0.94 -19.68 -20.53
N PRO A 95 -1.35 -20.95 -20.52
CA PRO A 95 -0.43 -22.08 -20.45
C PRO A 95 0.57 -22.04 -21.61
N ASN A 96 1.80 -22.52 -21.38
CA ASN A 96 2.75 -22.73 -22.45
C ASN A 96 2.23 -23.79 -23.45
N PRO A 97 2.07 -23.47 -24.75
CA PRO A 97 1.40 -24.38 -25.68
C PRO A 97 2.12 -25.72 -25.84
N SER A 98 3.46 -25.72 -25.80
CA SER A 98 4.28 -26.93 -25.92
C SER A 98 5.61 -26.77 -25.18
N SER A 99 6.43 -27.83 -25.19
CA SER A 99 7.82 -27.76 -24.73
C SER A 99 8.79 -27.12 -25.73
N LEU A 100 8.33 -26.83 -26.95
CA LEU A 100 9.11 -26.16 -28.01
C LEU A 100 8.89 -24.65 -27.99
N ASP A 101 7.73 -24.20 -27.48
CA ASP A 101 7.47 -22.80 -27.21
C ASP A 101 8.17 -22.35 -25.91
N GLY A 102 8.66 -21.12 -25.90
CA GLY A 102 9.17 -20.46 -24.70
C GLY A 102 8.16 -19.48 -24.14
N GLN A 103 8.06 -19.40 -22.82
CA GLN A 103 7.37 -18.30 -22.15
C GLN A 103 8.13 -17.83 -20.92
N TYR A 104 8.08 -16.52 -20.68
CA TYR A 104 8.67 -15.89 -19.51
C TYR A 104 7.94 -14.58 -19.21
N ALA A 105 8.16 -14.03 -18.03
CA ALA A 105 7.69 -12.70 -17.69
C ALA A 105 8.86 -11.78 -17.38
N VAL A 106 8.68 -10.49 -17.63
CA VAL A 106 9.55 -9.42 -17.17
C VAL A 106 8.73 -8.58 -16.20
N VAL A 107 9.28 -8.35 -15.00
CA VAL A 107 8.75 -7.40 -14.04
C VAL A 107 9.71 -6.23 -13.97
N GLU A 108 9.21 -5.02 -14.23
CA GLU A 108 9.99 -3.79 -14.09
C GLU A 108 9.42 -2.97 -12.94
N VAL A 109 10.30 -2.49 -12.07
CA VAL A 109 9.94 -1.62 -10.94
C VAL A 109 10.51 -0.24 -11.22
N THR A 110 9.64 0.77 -11.23
CA THR A 110 10.04 2.17 -11.34
C THR A 110 9.74 2.86 -10.02
N ASP A 111 10.74 3.46 -9.41
CA ASP A 111 10.63 4.23 -8.18
C ASP A 111 11.08 5.66 -8.43
N THR A 112 10.20 6.63 -8.21
CA THR A 112 10.48 8.05 -8.36
C THR A 112 10.76 8.76 -7.02
N GLY A 113 10.83 8.01 -5.92
CA GLY A 113 10.94 8.53 -4.55
C GLY A 113 9.61 8.97 -3.93
N GLY A 114 8.57 9.19 -4.74
CA GLY A 114 7.21 9.45 -4.27
C GLY A 114 6.16 8.56 -4.94
N THR A 115 6.58 7.59 -5.75
CA THR A 115 5.68 6.63 -6.40
C THR A 115 6.48 5.40 -6.75
N VAL A 116 5.96 4.23 -6.39
CA VAL A 116 6.51 2.94 -6.82
C VAL A 116 5.52 2.30 -7.78
N CYS A 117 5.94 2.14 -9.03
CA CYS A 117 5.19 1.46 -10.08
C CYS A 117 5.82 0.10 -10.38
N VAL A 118 4.97 -0.89 -10.65
CA VAL A 118 5.36 -2.20 -11.15
C VAL A 118 4.68 -2.43 -12.48
N SER A 119 5.44 -2.80 -13.50
CA SER A 119 4.92 -3.35 -14.75
C SER A 119 5.24 -4.85 -14.82
N TYR A 120 4.30 -5.63 -15.32
CA TYR A 120 4.45 -7.04 -15.64
C TYR A 120 4.20 -7.21 -17.13
N THR A 121 5.15 -7.84 -17.83
CA THR A 121 5.03 -8.19 -19.24
C THR A 121 5.34 -9.68 -19.43
N GLY A 122 4.29 -10.47 -19.62
CA GLY A 122 4.35 -11.86 -20.04
C GLY A 122 4.62 -11.97 -21.55
N LYS A 123 5.66 -12.73 -21.91
CA LYS A 123 6.13 -12.91 -23.27
C LYS A 123 6.11 -14.37 -23.70
N ARG A 124 5.78 -14.60 -24.96
CA ARG A 124 5.82 -15.92 -25.61
C ARG A 124 6.74 -15.88 -26.82
N LEU A 125 7.59 -16.89 -26.95
CA LEU A 125 8.36 -17.20 -28.14
C LEU A 125 7.76 -18.48 -28.75
N PRO A 126 6.95 -18.37 -29.82
CA PRO A 126 6.47 -19.54 -30.53
C PRO A 126 7.63 -20.39 -31.09
N ASP A 127 7.44 -21.69 -31.23
CA ASP A 127 8.43 -22.56 -31.89
C ASP A 127 8.78 -22.03 -33.30
N GLY A 128 10.08 -21.99 -33.60
CA GLY A 128 10.63 -21.44 -34.84
C GLY A 128 10.58 -19.91 -34.99
N ALA A 129 10.03 -19.16 -34.03
CA ALA A 129 10.05 -17.71 -34.07
C ALA A 129 11.43 -17.15 -33.70
N SER A 130 11.79 -15.99 -34.27
CA SER A 130 13.07 -15.31 -34.01
C SER A 130 13.02 -14.33 -32.83
N ALA A 131 11.81 -13.96 -32.38
CA ALA A 131 11.63 -13.00 -31.29
C ALA A 131 10.33 -13.26 -30.51
N PRO A 132 10.33 -13.01 -29.18
CA PRO A 132 9.14 -13.18 -28.37
C PRO A 132 8.16 -12.01 -28.53
N THR A 133 6.86 -12.28 -28.42
CA THR A 133 5.79 -11.29 -28.39
C THR A 133 5.21 -11.15 -26.99
N ALA A 134 4.77 -9.95 -26.61
CA ALA A 134 4.03 -9.75 -25.37
C ALA A 134 2.60 -10.29 -25.55
N ILE A 135 2.14 -11.08 -24.59
CA ILE A 135 0.81 -11.71 -24.61
C ILE A 135 -0.01 -11.42 -23.35
N LEU A 136 0.62 -10.85 -22.33
CA LEU A 136 -0.03 -10.41 -21.10
C LEU A 136 0.73 -9.20 -20.56
N THR A 137 0.04 -8.10 -20.30
CA THR A 137 0.65 -6.88 -19.76
C THR A 137 -0.22 -6.33 -18.65
N TRP A 138 0.40 -5.83 -17.58
CA TRP A 138 -0.27 -5.18 -16.48
C TRP A 138 0.67 -4.19 -15.82
N SER A 139 0.13 -3.14 -15.22
CA SER A 139 0.90 -2.27 -14.35
C SER A 139 0.04 -1.69 -13.25
N ALA A 140 0.65 -1.47 -12.09
CA ALA A 140 0.06 -0.73 -10.99
C ALA A 140 1.09 0.19 -10.35
N CYS A 141 0.62 1.26 -9.74
CA CYS A 141 1.44 2.19 -9.00
C CYS A 141 0.86 2.39 -7.61
N THR A 142 1.76 2.58 -6.65
CA THR A 142 1.45 2.96 -5.28
C THR A 142 2.08 4.32 -5.02
N GLN A 143 1.28 5.25 -4.50
CA GLN A 143 1.70 6.59 -4.15
C GLN A 143 1.46 6.81 -2.66
N PRO A 144 2.36 7.54 -1.96
CA PRO A 144 2.10 7.98 -0.61
C PRO A 144 0.81 8.80 -0.54
N VAL A 145 0.05 8.60 0.53
CA VAL A 145 -1.10 9.44 0.83
C VAL A 145 -0.56 10.81 1.22
N ALA A 146 -1.06 11.86 0.56
CA ALA A 146 -0.64 13.22 0.86
C ALA A 146 -0.97 13.58 2.31
N LEU A 147 0.05 13.90 3.10
CA LEU A 147 -0.13 14.33 4.48
C LEU A 147 -0.68 15.76 4.52
N ALA A 148 -2.00 15.89 4.57
CA ALA A 148 -2.73 17.15 4.57
C ALA A 148 -3.63 17.24 5.81
N PRO A 149 -3.09 17.66 6.98
CA PRO A 149 -3.89 17.79 8.18
C PRO A 149 -4.91 18.92 8.06
N THR A 150 -6.10 18.69 8.59
CA THR A 150 -7.18 19.67 8.71
C THR A 150 -7.39 20.03 10.18
N ILE A 151 -7.93 21.22 10.46
CA ILE A 151 -8.25 21.68 11.81
C ILE A 151 -9.77 21.67 12.00
N ALA A 152 -10.22 21.14 13.14
CA ALA A 152 -11.57 21.31 13.66
C ALA A 152 -11.50 21.97 15.05
N LEU A 153 -12.48 22.83 15.35
CA LEU A 153 -12.61 23.50 16.64
C LEU A 153 -13.78 22.90 17.44
N ASN A 154 -13.55 22.63 18.72
CA ASN A 154 -14.60 22.27 19.66
C ASN A 154 -14.46 23.10 20.94
N ALA A 155 -15.31 24.11 21.10
CA ALA A 155 -15.17 25.11 22.14
C ALA A 155 -13.77 25.76 22.10
N ALA A 156 -12.95 25.53 23.12
CA ALA A 156 -11.59 26.06 23.23
C ALA A 156 -10.51 25.08 22.71
N ASP A 157 -10.92 23.93 22.18
CA ASP A 157 -9.98 22.87 21.79
C ASP A 157 -9.78 22.85 20.28
N VAL A 158 -8.54 22.56 19.87
CA VAL A 158 -8.13 22.39 18.47
C VAL A 158 -7.84 20.91 18.22
N THR A 159 -8.52 20.31 17.25
CA THR A 159 -8.26 18.93 16.80
C THR A 159 -7.70 18.96 15.39
N LEU A 160 -6.52 18.34 15.21
CA LEU A 160 -6.00 18.02 13.89
C LEU A 160 -6.42 16.61 13.49
N SER A 161 -6.84 16.44 12.24
CA SER A 161 -7.09 15.13 11.61
C SER A 161 -6.50 15.06 10.21
N TRP A 162 -5.99 13.89 9.80
CA TRP A 162 -5.41 13.68 8.46
C TRP A 162 -5.77 12.30 7.93
N ALA A 163 -5.43 12.01 6.67
CA ALA A 163 -5.54 10.67 6.11
C ALA A 163 -4.31 9.84 6.50
N ASP A 164 -4.54 8.61 6.97
CA ASP A 164 -3.45 7.68 7.24
C ASP A 164 -2.81 7.18 5.95
N ASP A 165 -1.48 7.18 5.89
CA ASP A 165 -0.74 6.47 4.87
C ASP A 165 -0.28 5.13 5.45
N PRO A 166 -0.70 4.00 4.85
CA PRO A 166 -0.28 2.67 5.27
C PRO A 166 1.25 2.43 5.23
N ALA A 167 2.03 3.28 4.55
CA ALA A 167 3.48 3.24 4.58
C ALA A 167 4.11 3.79 5.88
N ASN A 168 3.34 4.51 6.70
CA ASN A 168 3.80 5.11 7.94
C ASN A 168 3.42 4.25 9.15
N CYS A 169 4.25 4.28 10.20
CA CYS A 169 3.93 3.61 11.47
C CYS A 169 3.58 4.62 12.57
N ARG A 170 3.89 5.90 12.39
CA ARG A 170 3.57 6.94 13.36
C ARG A 170 3.59 8.33 12.75
N TYR A 171 2.97 9.25 13.47
CA TYR A 171 2.98 10.67 13.19
C TYR A 171 3.44 11.45 14.41
N GLN A 172 4.16 12.54 14.18
CA GLN A 172 4.52 13.52 15.19
C GLN A 172 3.80 14.82 14.87
N VAL A 173 3.16 15.42 15.88
CA VAL A 173 2.50 16.72 15.76
C VAL A 173 3.32 17.75 16.52
N PHE A 174 3.83 18.73 15.80
CA PHE A 174 4.58 19.85 16.35
C PHE A 174 3.65 21.05 16.51
N ARG A 175 3.89 21.84 17.56
CA ARG A 175 3.11 23.03 17.90
C ARG A 175 4.02 24.22 18.21
N SER A 176 3.63 25.41 17.75
CA SER A 176 4.35 26.67 18.00
C SER A 176 3.38 27.85 18.08
N GLN A 177 3.80 28.94 18.72
CA GLN A 177 3.10 30.25 18.64
C GLN A 177 3.72 31.14 17.53
N THR A 178 4.77 30.65 16.87
CA THR A 178 5.39 31.32 15.72
C THR A 178 4.82 30.73 14.42
N PRO A 179 4.27 31.53 13.50
CA PRO A 179 3.60 31.06 12.28
C PRO A 179 4.45 30.23 11.34
N HIS A 180 5.76 30.49 11.33
CA HIS A 180 6.73 29.81 10.50
C HIS A 180 7.81 29.26 11.42
N PHE A 181 7.65 28.01 11.84
CA PHE A 181 8.59 27.33 12.72
C PHE A 181 9.24 26.14 12.00
N ASP A 182 10.42 25.75 12.48
CA ASP A 182 11.11 24.54 12.03
C ASP A 182 10.88 23.42 13.05
N PRO A 183 10.19 22.32 12.66
CA PRO A 183 9.98 21.18 13.55
C PRO A 183 11.27 20.51 14.02
N ALA A 184 12.37 20.59 13.26
CA ALA A 184 13.63 19.93 13.61
C ALA A 184 14.24 20.43 14.94
N GLY A 185 13.86 21.64 15.37
CA GLY A 185 14.28 22.22 16.65
C GLY A 185 13.31 22.01 17.80
N LEU A 186 12.18 21.33 17.59
CA LEU A 186 11.10 21.19 18.56
C LEU A 186 10.92 19.74 19.03
N THR A 187 10.43 19.59 20.25
CA THR A 187 9.86 18.32 20.72
C THR A 187 8.42 18.21 20.20
N PRO A 188 7.99 17.04 19.69
CA PRO A 188 6.58 16.83 19.34
C PRO A 188 5.65 17.12 20.52
N ALA A 189 4.56 17.83 20.25
CA ALA A 189 3.50 18.10 21.22
C ALA A 189 2.54 16.90 21.37
N ALA A 190 2.44 16.06 20.33
CA ALA A 190 1.74 14.77 20.37
C ALA A 190 2.41 13.77 19.42
N GLU A 191 2.20 12.48 19.70
CA GLU A 191 2.53 11.38 18.80
C GLU A 191 1.30 10.48 18.60
N VAL A 192 1.05 10.08 17.36
CA VAL A 192 -0.09 9.22 16.99
C VAL A 192 0.47 7.99 16.29
N GLN A 193 0.09 6.80 16.75
CA GLN A 193 0.49 5.54 16.12
C GLN A 193 -0.38 5.27 14.89
N SER A 194 0.23 4.77 13.82
CA SER A 194 -0.48 4.20 12.67
C SER A 194 -0.53 2.67 12.84
N PRO A 195 -1.66 2.01 12.49
CA PRO A 195 -2.83 2.60 11.84
C PRO A 195 -3.84 3.18 12.81
N THR A 196 -4.41 4.31 12.42
CA THR A 196 -5.61 4.89 13.03
C THR A 196 -6.40 5.56 11.90
N ASP A 197 -7.73 5.45 11.87
CA ASP A 197 -8.54 6.02 10.79
C ASP A 197 -9.70 6.89 11.33
N PRO A 198 -9.65 8.22 11.14
CA PRO A 198 -8.45 9.00 10.80
C PRO A 198 -7.50 9.09 12.02
N PRO A 199 -6.19 9.28 11.83
CA PRO A 199 -5.32 9.70 12.93
C PRO A 199 -5.70 11.12 13.35
N GLU A 200 -5.74 11.35 14.66
CA GLU A 200 -6.14 12.65 15.24
C GLU A 200 -5.26 13.04 16.43
N ALA A 201 -5.08 14.35 16.63
CA ALA A 201 -4.46 14.93 17.81
C ALA A 201 -5.24 16.15 18.30
N THR A 202 -5.63 16.17 19.57
CA THR A 202 -6.40 17.26 20.17
C THR A 202 -5.58 18.03 21.20
N PHE A 203 -5.62 19.36 21.12
CA PHE A 203 -4.94 20.28 22.01
C PHE A 203 -5.96 21.15 22.73
N ALA A 204 -6.10 20.94 24.03
CA ALA A 204 -7.11 21.60 24.82
C ALA A 204 -6.73 23.04 25.15
N GLY A 205 -7.67 23.97 24.97
CA GLY A 205 -7.47 25.40 25.25
C GLY A 205 -6.57 26.16 24.28
N ASP A 206 -6.25 25.58 23.12
CA ASP A 206 -5.45 26.23 22.08
C ASP A 206 -6.28 27.19 21.20
N ALA A 207 -7.59 27.31 21.43
CA ALA A 207 -8.47 28.28 20.78
C ALA A 207 -9.23 29.14 21.82
N GLY A 208 -9.68 30.32 21.41
CA GLY A 208 -10.48 31.27 22.17
C GLY A 208 -9.70 32.41 22.84
N ASP A 209 -8.40 32.56 22.58
CA ASP A 209 -7.58 33.68 23.08
C ASP A 209 -7.00 34.51 21.92
N PRO A 210 -7.59 35.68 21.61
CA PRO A 210 -7.09 36.57 20.55
C PRO A 210 -5.65 37.08 20.75
N ALA A 211 -5.05 36.91 21.94
CA ALA A 211 -3.65 37.25 22.18
C ALA A 211 -2.68 36.13 21.77
N THR A 212 -3.18 34.91 21.55
CA THR A 212 -2.38 33.70 21.41
C THR A 212 -2.88 32.86 20.24
N ASN A 213 -2.15 32.83 19.13
CA ASN A 213 -2.44 31.94 18.02
C ASN A 213 -1.49 30.73 18.04
N HIS A 214 -2.02 29.57 17.68
CA HIS A 214 -1.25 28.33 17.61
C HIS A 214 -1.11 27.83 16.18
N TYR A 215 0.09 27.33 15.88
CA TYR A 215 0.47 26.78 14.59
C TYR A 215 0.97 25.37 14.77
N TYR A 216 0.63 24.52 13.81
CA TYR A 216 0.84 23.09 13.89
C TYR A 216 1.47 22.56 12.61
N GLN A 217 2.23 21.49 12.75
CA GLN A 217 2.72 20.73 11.60
C GLN A 217 2.73 19.25 11.96
N VAL A 218 2.24 18.42 11.04
CA VAL A 218 2.28 16.96 11.18
C VAL A 218 3.43 16.43 10.36
N ARG A 219 4.22 15.54 10.95
CA ARG A 219 5.29 14.79 10.31
C ARG A 219 4.94 13.31 10.30
N ALA A 220 5.12 12.67 9.17
CA ALA A 220 4.99 11.23 9.01
C ALA A 220 6.35 10.53 9.14
N LEU A 221 6.34 9.36 9.80
CA LEU A 221 7.52 8.54 9.98
C LEU A 221 7.19 7.08 9.64
N ASP A 222 8.13 6.41 8.95
CA ASP A 222 8.05 4.98 8.70
C ASP A 222 8.32 4.15 9.97
N CYS A 223 8.22 2.83 9.84
CA CYS A 223 8.44 1.89 10.93
C CYS A 223 9.90 1.77 11.38
N LEU A 224 10.83 2.39 10.65
CA LEU A 224 12.25 2.51 11.00
C LEU A 224 12.59 3.89 11.57
N ASN A 225 11.57 4.70 11.87
CA ASN A 225 11.70 6.06 12.42
C ASN A 225 12.29 7.08 11.43
N LEU A 226 12.30 6.78 10.14
CA LEU A 226 12.73 7.70 9.10
C LEU A 226 11.57 8.61 8.70
N GLN A 227 11.88 9.88 8.46
CA GLN A 227 10.90 10.85 7.99
C GLN A 227 10.51 10.56 6.54
N THR A 228 9.21 10.39 6.32
CA THR A 228 8.63 10.14 4.99
C THR A 228 7.98 11.39 4.40
N ALA A 229 7.38 12.25 5.23
CA ALA A 229 6.78 13.51 4.79
C ALA A 229 6.65 14.52 5.94
N ASP A 230 6.70 15.81 5.60
CA ASP A 230 6.18 16.89 6.43
C ASP A 230 4.93 17.46 5.75
N GLY A 231 3.83 17.55 6.49
CA GLY A 231 2.60 18.17 6.02
C GLY A 231 2.71 19.70 5.97
N PRO A 232 1.76 20.38 5.31
CA PRO A 232 1.66 21.83 5.39
C PRO A 232 1.44 22.29 6.85
N GLN A 233 1.92 23.48 7.16
CA GLN A 233 1.63 24.12 8.44
C GLN A 233 0.18 24.57 8.47
N GLN A 234 -0.49 24.29 9.59
CA GLN A 234 -1.85 24.72 9.86
C GLN A 234 -1.83 25.75 10.99
N GLY A 235 -2.75 26.71 10.95
CA GLY A 235 -2.87 27.74 11.97
C GLY A 235 -4.32 27.90 12.38
N GLU A 236 -4.54 28.00 13.67
CA GLU A 236 -5.77 28.51 14.26
C GLU A 236 -5.58 30.03 14.51
N PHE A 237 -6.65 30.81 14.31
CA PHE A 237 -6.59 32.26 14.47
C PHE A 237 -7.84 32.78 15.18
N ASP A 238 -7.61 33.34 16.36
CA ASP A 238 -8.60 34.13 17.08
C ASP A 238 -8.47 35.62 16.74
N PHE A 239 -9.60 36.31 16.66
CA PHE A 239 -9.63 37.76 16.51
C PHE A 239 -10.78 38.39 17.28
N ALA A 240 -10.49 39.51 17.95
CA ALA A 240 -11.51 40.31 18.61
C ALA A 240 -12.29 41.13 17.57
N LEU A 241 -13.62 41.03 17.62
CA LEU A 241 -14.49 41.92 16.85
C LEU A 241 -14.61 43.27 17.56
N THR A 242 -14.21 44.35 16.88
CA THR A 242 -14.49 45.71 17.36
C THR A 242 -15.79 46.19 16.72
N PRO A 243 -16.82 46.59 17.49
CA PRO A 243 -18.03 47.18 16.92
C PRO A 243 -17.68 48.44 16.11
N GLY A 244 -18.22 48.53 14.90
CA GLY A 244 -18.09 49.74 14.07
C GLY A 244 -18.85 50.92 14.68
N SER A 245 -18.28 52.13 14.60
CA SER A 245 -19.01 53.35 14.90
C SER A 245 -20.04 53.62 13.79
N PRO A 246 -21.31 53.90 14.12
CA PRO A 246 -22.37 54.16 13.15
C PRO A 246 -22.16 55.45 12.34
#